data_AF-A0A0T6B620-F1
#
_entry.id   AF-A0A0T6B620-F1
#
_cell.length_a   1.000
_cell.length_b   1.000
_cell.length_c   1.000
_cell.angle_alpha   90.00
_cell.angle_beta   90.00
_cell.angle_gamma   90.00
#
_symmetry.space_group_name_H-M   'P 1'
#
loop_
_entity.id
_entity.type
_entity.pdbx_description
1 polymer ?
#
loop_
_entity_poly.entity_id
_entity_poly.type
_entity_poly.pdbx_seq_one_letter_code
_entity_poly.pdbx_strand_id
1 'polypeptide(L)'
;SEATQQFFESLIADFRKPENEIITESELLAVKDKTNRHLRLRELLLQNSHDANMVVMSLPMPRKNIVSAPLYLAWLELLTKGMPPILLVRGNQSSVLTFYS
;
A
#
# COMPACT_ATOMS: atom_id res chain seq x y z
N SER A 1 -8.27 -7.80 -9.59
CA SER A 1 -9.54 -7.47 -10.25
C SER A 1 -9.30 -6.24 -11.08
N GLU A 2 -10.00 -6.12 -12.20
CA GLU A 2 -9.90 -4.95 -13.07
C GLU A 2 -10.22 -3.66 -12.32
N ALA A 3 -11.24 -3.67 -11.46
CA ALA A 3 -11.61 -2.54 -10.62
C ALA A 3 -10.48 -2.06 -9.68
N THR A 4 -9.76 -2.99 -9.04
CA THR A 4 -8.64 -2.63 -8.15
C THR A 4 -7.47 -2.03 -8.93
N GLN A 5 -7.22 -2.49 -10.16
CA GLN A 5 -6.20 -1.91 -11.04
C GLN A 5 -6.60 -0.51 -11.50
N GLN A 6 -7.83 -0.33 -11.97
CA GLN A 6 -8.34 0.98 -12.37
C GLN A 6 -8.31 2.00 -11.21
N PHE A 7 -8.64 1.56 -10.01
CA PHE A 7 -8.55 2.40 -8.82
C PHE A 7 -7.10 2.79 -8.50
N PHE A 8 -6.13 1.86 -8.62
CA PHE A 8 -4.73 2.21 -8.44
C PHE A 8 -4.23 3.20 -9.50
N GLU A 9 -4.57 2.98 -10.77
CA GLU A 9 -4.21 3.90 -11.85
C GLU A 9 -4.78 5.31 -11.63
N SER A 10 -6.01 5.41 -11.10
CA SER A 10 -6.60 6.73 -10.79
C SER A 10 -5.89 7.45 -9.64
N LEU A 11 -5.32 6.73 -8.66
CA LEU A 11 -4.54 7.33 -7.57
C LEU A 11 -3.21 7.94 -8.05
N ILE A 12 -2.62 7.40 -9.11
CA ILE A 12 -1.31 7.84 -9.62
C ILE A 12 -1.40 8.72 -10.87
N ALA A 13 -2.57 8.83 -11.51
CA ALA A 13 -2.76 9.49 -12.80
C ALA A 13 -2.21 10.92 -12.84
N ASP A 14 -2.49 11.74 -11.83
CA ASP A 14 -2.06 13.14 -11.78
C ASP A 14 -0.53 13.31 -11.61
N PHE A 15 0.15 12.30 -11.06
CA PHE A 15 1.60 12.30 -10.83
C PHE A 15 2.39 11.71 -12.01
N ARG A 16 1.69 11.30 -13.07
CA ARG A 16 2.26 10.76 -14.31
C ARG A 16 2.04 11.70 -15.50
N LYS A 17 1.38 12.84 -15.31
CA LYS A 17 1.18 13.83 -16.38
C LYS A 17 2.50 14.54 -16.68
N PRO A 18 2.78 14.95 -17.93
CA PRO A 18 4.02 15.63 -18.30
C PRO A 18 4.32 16.88 -17.46
N GLU A 19 3.29 17.62 -17.04
CA GLU A 19 3.43 18.81 -16.19
C GLU A 19 3.82 18.50 -14.73
N ASN A 20 3.69 17.25 -14.27
CA ASN A 20 3.88 16.82 -12.89
C ASN A 20 4.40 15.38 -12.82
N GLU A 21 5.38 15.05 -13.66
CA GLU A 21 5.95 13.70 -13.80
C GLU A 21 6.83 13.35 -12.58
N ILE A 22 6.18 13.00 -11.48
CA ILE A 22 6.84 12.59 -10.24
C ILE A 22 7.00 11.07 -10.20
N ILE A 23 6.02 10.33 -10.73
CA ILE A 23 6.06 8.87 -10.84
C ILE A 23 6.49 8.52 -12.27
N THR A 24 7.67 7.94 -12.39
CA THR A 24 8.23 7.57 -13.71
C THR A 24 7.86 6.14 -14.10
N GLU A 25 7.88 5.84 -15.40
CA GLU A 25 7.61 4.49 -15.89
C GLU A 25 8.66 3.49 -15.40
N SER A 26 9.93 3.91 -15.30
CA SER A 26 11.02 3.08 -14.78
C SER A 26 10.83 2.74 -13.30
N GLU A 27 10.33 3.68 -12.49
CA GLU A 27 9.95 3.44 -11.11
C GLU A 27 8.85 2.38 -11.01
N LEU A 28 7.76 2.54 -11.77
CA LEU A 28 6.65 1.58 -11.78
C LEU A 28 7.08 0.18 -12.17
N LEU A 29 7.96 0.06 -13.17
CA LEU A 29 8.54 -1.22 -13.58
C LEU A 29 9.41 -1.82 -12.46
N ALA A 30 10.23 -1.01 -11.79
CA ALA A 30 11.11 -1.47 -10.71
C ALA A 30 10.35 -2.01 -9.49
N VAL A 31 9.13 -1.54 -9.24
CA VAL A 31 8.31 -1.98 -8.10
C VAL A 31 7.03 -2.72 -8.48
N LYS A 32 6.89 -3.14 -9.73
CA LYS A 32 5.70 -3.83 -10.27
C LYS A 32 5.24 -4.99 -9.40
N ASP A 33 6.15 -5.86 -8.97
CA ASP A 33 5.81 -7.01 -8.13
C ASP A 33 5.29 -6.63 -6.75
N LYS A 34 5.80 -5.54 -6.17
CA LYS A 34 5.30 -5.01 -4.89
C LYS A 34 3.91 -4.41 -5.07
N THR A 35 3.72 -3.61 -6.12
CA THR A 35 2.41 -3.06 -6.46
C THR A 35 1.39 -4.18 -6.65
N ASN A 36 1.73 -5.24 -7.39
CA ASN A 36 0.86 -6.41 -7.58
C ASN A 36 0.49 -7.11 -6.27
N ARG A 37 1.42 -7.22 -5.32
CA ARG A 37 1.13 -7.75 -3.97
C ARG A 37 0.14 -6.85 -3.21
N HIS A 38 0.27 -5.53 -3.31
CA HIS A 38 -0.67 -4.60 -2.67
C HIS A 38 -2.06 -4.66 -3.30
N LEU A 39 -2.16 -4.74 -4.64
CA LEU A 39 -3.42 -4.94 -5.36
C LEU A 39 -4.11 -6.23 -4.89
N ARG A 40 -3.37 -7.34 -4.82
CA ARG A 40 -3.91 -8.61 -4.35
C ARG A 40 -4.31 -8.56 -2.87
N LEU A 41 -3.52 -7.89 -2.03
CA LEU A 41 -3.82 -7.74 -0.61
C LEU A 41 -5.11 -6.96 -0.38
N ARG A 42 -5.34 -5.88 -1.14
CA ARG A 42 -6.61 -5.13 -1.08
C ARG A 42 -7.81 -6.04 -1.33
N GLU A 43 -7.74 -6.88 -2.37
CA GLU A 43 -8.83 -7.81 -2.68
C GLU A 43 -9.12 -8.75 -1.51
N LEU A 44 -8.07 -9.31 -0.90
CA LEU A 44 -8.22 -10.19 0.25
C LEU A 44 -8.78 -9.45 1.47
N LEU A 45 -8.35 -8.21 1.70
CA LEU A 45 -8.85 -7.37 2.79
C LEU A 45 -10.35 -7.08 2.62
N LEU A 46 -10.78 -6.69 1.42
CA LEU A 46 -12.19 -6.47 1.13
C LEU A 46 -13.02 -7.76 1.23
N GLN A 47 -12.47 -8.90 0.81
CA GLN A 47 -13.18 -10.18 0.86
C GLN A 47 -13.36 -10.71 2.28
N ASN A 48 -12.36 -10.53 3.15
CA ASN A 48 -12.29 -11.25 4.42
C ASN A 48 -12.40 -10.34 5.65
N SER A 49 -12.31 -9.03 5.48
CA SER A 49 -12.17 -8.08 6.61
C SER A 49 -12.96 -6.80 6.43
N HIS A 50 -13.90 -6.75 5.48
CA HIS A 50 -14.78 -5.59 5.26
C HIS A 50 -15.67 -5.29 6.48
N ASP A 51 -16.14 -6.33 7.19
CA ASP A 51 -17.05 -6.19 8.33
C ASP A 51 -16.34 -6.30 9.69
N ALA A 52 -15.01 -6.25 9.71
CA ALA A 52 -14.24 -6.29 10.95
C ALA A 52 -14.47 -5.00 11.78
N ASN A 53 -14.38 -5.09 13.11
CA ASN A 53 -14.42 -3.88 13.95
C ASN A 53 -13.17 -3.00 13.78
N MET A 54 -12.02 -3.63 13.56
CA MET A 54 -10.73 -2.99 13.32
C MET A 54 -9.81 -3.95 12.58
N VAL A 55 -8.95 -3.42 11.70
CA VAL A 55 -7.91 -4.19 11.02
C VAL A 55 -6.54 -3.69 11.48
N VAL A 56 -5.72 -4.58 12.05
CA VAL A 56 -4.32 -4.30 12.35
C VAL A 56 -3.46 -5.00 11.31
N MET A 57 -2.64 -4.25 10.59
CA MET A 57 -1.76 -4.83 9.57
C MET A 57 -0.37 -4.22 9.61
N SER A 58 0.61 -5.00 9.15
CA SER A 58 1.98 -4.53 9.00
C SER A 58 2.04 -3.39 7.99
N LEU A 59 2.61 -2.25 8.39
CA LEU A 59 2.81 -1.08 7.53
C LEU A 59 3.72 -1.45 6.35
N PRO A 60 3.25 -1.33 5.09
CA PRO A 60 4.11 -1.46 3.93
C PRO A 60 5.21 -0.42 3.98
N MET A 61 6.46 -0.85 3.77
CA MET A 61 7.60 0.06 3.70
C MET A 61 8.36 -0.11 2.39
N PRO A 62 8.49 0.95 1.58
CA PRO A 62 9.37 0.95 0.43
C PRO A 62 10.83 0.95 0.88
N ARG A 63 11.72 0.56 -0.03
CA ARG A 63 13.15 0.83 0.16
C ARG A 63 13.39 2.32 -0.12
N LYS A 64 14.21 2.96 0.71
CA LYS A 64 14.58 4.38 0.52
C LYS A 64 15.11 4.61 -0.89
N ASN A 65 14.78 5.74 -1.49
CA ASN A 65 15.24 6.21 -2.80
C ASN A 65 14.81 5.34 -4.00
N ILE A 66 13.93 4.35 -3.82
CA ILE A 66 13.37 3.56 -4.92
C ILE A 66 11.96 4.04 -5.27
N VAL A 67 11.22 4.55 -4.29
CA VAL A 67 9.80 4.88 -4.43
C VAL A 67 9.59 6.35 -4.07
N SER A 68 8.95 7.07 -4.97
CA SER A 68 8.49 8.44 -4.81
C SER A 68 7.41 8.54 -3.73
N ALA A 69 7.33 9.70 -3.08
CA ALA A 69 6.31 9.96 -2.07
C ALA A 69 4.87 9.67 -2.55
N PRO A 70 4.41 10.14 -3.73
CA PRO A 70 3.06 9.86 -4.18
C PRO A 70 2.81 8.38 -4.47
N LEU A 71 3.77 7.63 -5.02
CA LEU A 71 3.60 6.19 -5.24
C LEU A 71 3.48 5.43 -3.91
N TYR A 72 4.27 5.82 -2.90
CA TYR A 72 4.15 5.24 -1.57
C TYR A 72 2.78 5.51 -0.95
N LEU A 73 2.31 6.77 -0.99
CA LEU A 73 1.00 7.13 -0.46
C LEU A 73 -0.15 6.45 -1.23
N ALA A 74 -0.01 6.27 -2.54
CA ALA A 74 -0.97 5.51 -3.34
C ALA A 74 -1.09 4.06 -2.88
N TRP A 75 0.01 3.40 -2.48
CA TRP A 75 -0.07 2.07 -1.88
C TRP A 75 -0.80 2.06 -0.54
N LEU A 76 -0.63 3.09 0.28
CA LEU A 76 -1.33 3.20 1.55
C LEU A 76 -2.84 3.40 1.33
N GLU A 77 -3.23 4.37 0.51
CA GLU A 77 -4.64 4.63 0.16
C GLU A 77 -5.28 3.40 -0.50
N LEU A 78 -4.53 2.68 -1.36
CA LEU A 78 -4.97 1.44 -1.96
C LEU A 78 -5.35 0.38 -0.91
N LEU A 79 -4.68 0.32 0.24
CA LEU A 79 -4.96 -0.69 1.25
C LEU A 79 -6.01 -0.24 2.27
N THR A 80 -6.14 1.06 2.51
CA THR A 80 -6.99 1.60 3.58
C THR A 80 -8.35 2.07 3.07
N LYS A 81 -8.49 2.45 1.79
CA LYS A 81 -9.72 3.05 1.27
C LYS A 81 -10.89 2.07 1.30
N GLY A 82 -11.96 2.45 2.01
CA GLY A 82 -13.18 1.65 2.12
C GLY A 82 -13.05 0.46 3.09
N MET A 83 -12.03 0.46 3.95
CA MET A 83 -11.88 -0.51 5.03
C MET A 83 -12.45 0.04 6.35
N PRO A 84 -12.79 -0.83 7.32
CA PRO A 84 -12.96 -0.45 8.71
C PRO A 84 -11.73 0.28 9.28
N PRO A 85 -11.81 0.84 10.50
CA PRO A 85 -10.67 1.47 11.15
C PRO A 85 -9.40 0.59 11.07
N ILE A 86 -8.35 1.13 10.44
CA ILE A 86 -7.14 0.38 10.14
C ILE A 86 -5.94 0.98 10.87
N LEU A 87 -5.17 0.11 11.53
CA LEU A 87 -3.94 0.46 12.21
C LEU A 87 -2.76 -0.16 11.46
N LEU A 88 -1.96 0.67 10.80
CA LEU A 88 -0.73 0.26 10.14
C LEU A 88 0.43 0.30 11.15
N VAL A 89 0.98 -0.87 11.49
CA VAL A 89 2.00 -1.00 12.54
C VAL A 89 3.34 -1.41 11.95
N ARG A 90 4.43 -0.81 12.44
CA ARG A 90 5.79 -1.22 12.12
C ARG A 90 6.64 -1.28 13.39
N GLY A 91 7.24 -2.43 13.65
CA GLY A 91 8.28 -2.54 14.69
C GLY A 91 9.57 -1.83 14.29
N ASN A 92 10.44 -1.57 15.27
CA ASN A 92 11.79 -1.03 15.09
C ASN A 92 12.86 -2.14 14.92
N GLN A 93 12.44 -3.37 14.60
CA GLN A 93 13.30 -4.54 14.44
C GLN A 93 14.05 -4.98 15.72
N SER A 94 13.68 -4.47 16.90
CA SER A 94 14.17 -4.95 18.19
C SER A 94 13.28 -6.08 18.74
N SER A 95 13.87 -6.99 19.53
CA SER A 95 13.09 -8.07 20.15
C SER A 95 12.07 -7.50 21.13
N VAL A 96 10.82 -7.93 20.98
CA VAL A 96 9.68 -7.56 21.83
C VAL A 96 9.06 -8.78 22.52
N LEU A 97 9.71 -9.95 22.42
CA LEU A 97 9.33 -11.15 23.16
C LEU A 97 9.80 -11.02 24.61
N THR A 98 8.95 -10.42 25.44
CA THR A 98 9.03 -10.57 26.90
C THR A 98 8.12 -11.72 27.31
N PHE A 99 8.71 -12.77 27.88
CA PHE A 99 7.94 -13.82 28.54
C PHE A 99 7.35 -13.23 29.82
N TYR A 100 6.04 -13.08 29.87
CA TYR A 100 5.34 -12.83 31.12
C TYR A 100 5.50 -14.10 31.97
N SER A 101 6.18 -13.97 33.11
CA SER A 101 6.28 -15.01 34.14
C SER A 101 5.11 -14.90 35.11
#